data_AF-Q0EZ94-F1
#
_entry.id   AF-Q0EZ94-F1
#
_cell.length_a   1.000
_cell.length_b   1.000
_cell.length_c   1.000
_cell.angle_alpha   90.00
_cell.angle_beta   90.00
_cell.angle_gamma   90.00
#
_symmetry.space_group_name_H-M   'P 1'
#
loop_
_entity.id
_entity.type
_entity.pdbx_description
1 polymer ?
#
loop_
_entity_poly.entity_id
_entity_poly.type
_entity_poly.pdbx_seq_one_letter_code
_entity_poly.pdbx_strand_id
1 'polypeptide(L)'
;MSFKQEVEVRVEENGHNEELKASAAGFMRASLKPQYSYNFSWLGRPIIQYPQDMAAMQEIIWNVQPDLIIETGIAHGGSLIFSASMLELNAACGGNPDAAVVGIDIDIRPHNRQAIEEHPMFRRITMIEGSSVAPEIVGRIHEMASGKQRVLVFLDSNHTHEHVLAELNAYAGLVTAGSYCVVYDTIVEDTAEECPSDRPWGKGDNPKTAVWEYLKSHPEFEIDKAIENKVLITVAPDGFLKRVA
;
A
#
# COMPACT_ATOMS: atom_id res chain seq x y z
N MET A 1 -0.51 24.23 23.56
CA MET A 1 -0.61 23.39 22.35
C MET A 1 -1.08 22.02 22.82
N SER A 2 -1.97 21.34 22.09
CA SER A 2 -2.28 19.94 22.40
C SER A 2 -1.16 19.03 21.88
N PHE A 3 -1.00 17.83 22.44
CA PHE A 3 -0.01 16.87 21.93
C PHE A 3 -0.18 16.59 20.44
N LYS A 4 -1.43 16.55 19.95
CA LYS A 4 -1.72 16.38 18.52
C LYS A 4 -1.17 17.53 17.68
N GLN A 5 -1.36 18.78 18.12
CA GLN A 5 -0.81 19.95 17.44
C GLN A 5 0.74 19.95 17.45
N GLU A 6 1.35 19.49 18.54
CA GLU A 6 2.82 19.34 18.61
C GLU A 6 3.34 18.24 17.66
N VAL A 7 2.57 17.19 17.42
CA VAL A 7 2.90 16.16 16.42
C VAL A 7 2.77 16.74 15.01
N GLU A 8 1.69 17.45 14.69
CA GLU A 8 1.48 18.07 13.38
C GLU A 8 2.64 19.02 13.02
N VAL A 9 3.05 19.89 13.95
CA VAL A 9 4.21 20.79 13.76
C VAL A 9 5.49 20.00 13.52
N ARG A 10 5.80 18.99 14.33
CA ARG A 10 7.03 18.18 14.15
C ARG A 10 7.04 17.43 12.81
N VAL A 11 5.89 16.92 12.39
CA VAL A 11 5.77 16.23 11.09
C VAL A 11 5.99 17.22 9.94
N GLU A 12 5.45 18.44 10.03
CA GLU A 12 5.72 19.49 9.03
C GLU A 12 7.22 19.86 9.00
N GLU A 13 7.82 20.08 10.17
CA GLU A 13 9.25 20.41 10.31
C GLU A 13 10.17 19.31 9.77
N ASN A 14 9.80 18.03 9.93
CA ASN A 14 10.55 16.90 9.38
C ASN A 14 10.67 16.98 7.84
N GLY A 15 9.66 17.51 7.15
CA GLY A 15 9.70 17.70 5.69
C GLY A 15 10.78 18.68 5.22
N HIS A 16 11.23 19.57 6.13
CA HIS A 16 12.26 20.57 5.90
C HIS A 16 13.59 20.25 6.61
N ASN A 17 13.65 19.16 7.38
CA ASN A 17 14.85 18.75 8.09
C ASN A 17 15.76 17.92 7.17
N GLU A 18 16.67 18.60 6.49
CA GLU A 18 17.57 17.99 5.51
C GLU A 18 18.51 16.93 6.11
N GLU A 19 18.98 17.11 7.36
CA GLU A 19 19.81 16.11 8.03
C GLU A 19 19.04 14.81 8.29
N LEU A 20 17.79 14.95 8.77
CA LEU A 20 16.93 13.81 9.05
C LEU A 20 16.53 13.07 7.76
N LYS A 21 16.16 13.81 6.71
CA LYS A 21 15.83 13.25 5.39
C LYS A 21 17.04 12.56 4.75
N ALA A 22 18.22 13.16 4.83
CA ALA A 22 19.45 12.54 4.34
C ALA A 22 19.79 11.25 5.10
N SER A 23 19.57 11.23 6.42
CA SER A 23 19.76 10.04 7.25
C SER A 23 18.78 8.92 6.89
N ALA A 24 17.50 9.24 6.69
CA ALA A 24 16.48 8.29 6.25
C ALA A 24 16.80 7.72 4.87
N ALA A 25 17.15 8.57 3.90
CA ALA A 25 17.54 8.13 2.56
C ALA A 25 18.83 7.28 2.59
N GLY A 26 19.79 7.63 3.45
CA GLY A 26 21.00 6.84 3.68
C GLY A 26 20.70 5.44 4.22
N PHE A 27 19.78 5.34 5.19
CA PHE A 27 19.30 4.05 5.69
C PHE A 27 18.64 3.23 4.59
N MET A 28 17.70 3.83 3.85
CA MET A 28 16.98 3.15 2.76
C MET A 28 17.94 2.56 1.73
N ARG A 29 18.94 3.31 1.28
CA ARG A 29 19.95 2.79 0.33
C ARG A 29 20.76 1.64 0.93
N ALA A 30 21.25 1.81 2.16
CA ALA A 30 22.05 0.80 2.84
C ALA A 30 21.27 -0.49 3.15
N SER A 31 19.93 -0.40 3.27
CA SER A 31 19.06 -1.51 3.64
C SER A 31 18.57 -2.35 2.45
N LEU A 32 18.70 -1.87 1.20
CA LEU A 32 18.31 -2.61 -0.01
C LEU A 32 19.12 -3.91 -0.19
N LYS A 33 20.45 -3.79 -0.24
CA LYS A 33 21.36 -4.94 -0.47
C LYS A 33 21.22 -6.06 0.57
N PRO A 34 21.12 -5.80 1.89
CA PRO A 34 20.88 -6.85 2.88
C PRO A 34 19.42 -7.32 2.95
N GLN A 35 18.54 -6.85 2.05
CA GLN A 35 17.13 -7.23 2.00
C GLN A 35 16.42 -6.98 3.34
N TYR A 36 16.65 -5.81 3.95
CA TYR A 36 16.16 -5.51 5.29
C TYR A 36 14.65 -5.72 5.45
N SER A 37 13.85 -5.26 4.48
CA SER A 37 12.38 -5.37 4.46
C SER A 37 11.88 -6.82 4.39
N TYR A 38 12.71 -7.79 3.99
CA TYR A 38 12.32 -9.20 3.89
C TYR A 38 12.37 -9.94 5.24
N ASN A 39 12.89 -9.32 6.29
CA ASN A 39 13.14 -9.98 7.58
C ASN A 39 11.94 -9.97 8.53
N PHE A 40 10.80 -9.40 8.12
CA PHE A 40 9.65 -9.22 8.99
C PHE A 40 8.54 -10.25 8.74
N SER A 41 7.78 -10.52 9.80
CA SER A 41 6.57 -11.32 9.73
C SER A 41 5.46 -10.61 10.50
N TRP A 42 4.23 -10.77 10.05
CA TRP A 42 3.04 -10.32 10.74
C TRP A 42 2.20 -11.53 11.14
N LEU A 43 2.00 -11.71 12.44
CA LEU A 43 1.26 -12.84 13.02
C LEU A 43 1.69 -14.21 12.46
N GLY A 44 2.98 -14.38 12.18
CA GLY A 44 3.56 -15.64 11.69
C GLY A 44 3.60 -15.80 10.16
N ARG A 45 3.15 -14.81 9.38
CA ARG A 45 3.30 -14.79 7.91
C ARG A 45 4.34 -13.76 7.47
N PRO A 46 5.28 -14.10 6.55
CA PRO A 46 6.23 -13.12 6.03
C PRO A 46 5.54 -11.92 5.38
N ILE A 47 5.98 -10.72 5.74
CA ILE A 47 5.51 -9.45 5.18
C ILE A 47 6.75 -8.68 4.70
N ILE A 48 6.85 -8.46 3.39
CA ILE A 48 8.01 -7.81 2.77
C ILE A 48 7.74 -6.30 2.74
N GLN A 49 7.85 -5.65 3.89
CA GLN A 49 7.58 -4.22 4.03
C GLN A 49 8.52 -3.63 5.10
N TYR A 50 8.74 -2.32 5.07
CA TYR A 50 9.43 -1.65 6.19
C TYR A 50 8.46 -1.50 7.37
N PRO A 51 8.93 -1.62 8.63
CA PRO A 51 8.09 -1.40 9.80
C PRO A 51 7.39 -0.03 9.82
N GLN A 52 8.04 0.98 9.24
CA GLN A 52 7.51 2.33 9.09
C GLN A 52 6.31 2.38 8.13
N ASP A 53 6.38 1.67 7.00
CA ASP A 53 5.24 1.52 6.09
C ASP A 53 4.08 0.78 6.77
N MET A 54 4.38 -0.28 7.54
CA MET A 54 3.35 -0.98 8.34
C MET A 54 2.68 -0.05 9.36
N ALA A 55 3.45 0.83 10.01
CA ALA A 55 2.90 1.82 10.94
C ALA A 55 2.02 2.87 10.24
N ALA A 56 2.44 3.35 9.05
CA ALA A 56 1.60 4.22 8.23
C ALA A 56 0.29 3.52 7.84
N MET A 57 0.35 2.28 7.36
CA MET A 57 -0.85 1.53 6.98
C MET A 57 -1.77 1.27 8.16
N GLN A 58 -1.21 1.01 9.35
CA GLN A 58 -1.97 0.87 10.58
C GLN A 58 -2.78 2.15 10.85
N GLU A 59 -2.14 3.32 10.82
CA GLU A 59 -2.82 4.59 11.03
C GLU A 59 -3.85 4.90 9.95
N ILE A 60 -3.56 4.62 8.68
CA ILE A 60 -4.50 4.82 7.56
C ILE A 60 -5.73 3.94 7.76
N ILE A 61 -5.57 2.63 7.97
CA ILE A 61 -6.69 1.70 8.15
C ILE A 61 -7.50 2.08 9.40
N TRP A 62 -6.83 2.53 10.47
CA TRP A 62 -7.52 2.99 11.67
C TRP A 62 -8.29 4.30 11.47
N ASN A 63 -7.74 5.26 10.73
CA ASN A 63 -8.42 6.54 10.51
C ASN A 63 -9.56 6.43 9.49
N VAL A 64 -9.35 5.66 8.43
CA VAL A 64 -10.36 5.43 7.38
C VAL A 64 -11.47 4.51 7.89
N GLN A 65 -11.14 3.50 8.69
CA GLN A 65 -12.07 2.44 9.11
C GLN A 65 -12.73 1.74 7.90
N PRO A 66 -11.99 1.18 6.94
CA PRO A 66 -12.55 0.74 5.66
C PRO A 66 -13.53 -0.44 5.79
N ASP A 67 -14.50 -0.50 4.87
CA ASP A 67 -15.41 -1.66 4.70
C ASP A 67 -14.82 -2.70 3.72
N LEU A 68 -13.94 -2.24 2.83
CA LEU A 68 -13.23 -3.08 1.87
C LEU A 68 -11.81 -2.55 1.68
N ILE A 69 -10.85 -3.45 1.78
CA ILE A 69 -9.47 -3.22 1.36
C ILE A 69 -9.23 -4.08 0.11
N ILE A 70 -8.76 -3.46 -0.98
CA ILE A 70 -8.36 -4.13 -2.22
C ILE A 70 -6.83 -4.09 -2.27
N GLU A 71 -6.19 -5.23 -2.43
CA GLU A 71 -4.73 -5.35 -2.48
C GLU A 71 -4.31 -6.15 -3.72
N THR A 72 -3.36 -5.65 -4.49
CA THR A 72 -2.76 -6.36 -5.63
C THR A 72 -1.32 -6.72 -5.32
N GLY A 73 -0.92 -7.96 -5.59
CA GLY A 73 0.36 -8.52 -5.15
C GLY A 73 0.24 -9.14 -3.76
N ILE A 74 0.11 -10.47 -3.69
CA ILE A 74 -0.06 -11.21 -2.44
C ILE A 74 1.29 -11.70 -1.91
N ALA A 75 2.18 -12.14 -2.81
CA ALA A 75 3.46 -12.74 -2.46
C ALA A 75 3.32 -13.86 -1.39
N HIS A 76 3.75 -13.61 -0.14
CA HIS A 76 3.64 -14.55 0.98
C HIS A 76 2.35 -14.41 1.82
N GLY A 77 1.56 -13.36 1.57
CA GLY A 77 0.28 -13.06 2.20
C GLY A 77 0.35 -12.31 3.54
N GLY A 78 1.54 -11.91 4.00
CA GLY A 78 1.66 -11.20 5.28
C GLY A 78 0.94 -9.85 5.33
N SER A 79 0.90 -9.11 4.22
CA SER A 79 0.13 -7.87 4.05
C SER A 79 -1.38 -8.12 4.13
N LEU A 80 -1.89 -9.18 3.49
CA LEU A 80 -3.29 -9.60 3.65
C LEU A 80 -3.63 -9.92 5.11
N ILE A 81 -2.76 -10.67 5.81
CA ILE A 81 -2.96 -10.97 7.24
C ILE A 81 -2.92 -9.69 8.08
N PHE A 82 -2.01 -8.76 7.76
CA PHE A 82 -1.92 -7.46 8.41
C PHE A 82 -3.23 -6.68 8.27
N SER A 83 -3.67 -6.43 7.03
CA SER A 83 -4.91 -5.73 6.71
C SER A 83 -6.12 -6.38 7.39
N ALA A 84 -6.25 -7.71 7.32
CA ALA A 84 -7.35 -8.44 7.95
C ALA A 84 -7.31 -8.34 9.49
N SER A 85 -6.13 -8.38 10.11
CA SER A 85 -6.02 -8.22 11.56
C SER A 85 -6.36 -6.80 12.03
N MET A 86 -6.05 -5.78 11.22
CA MET A 86 -6.46 -4.41 11.50
C MET A 86 -7.99 -4.26 11.42
N LEU A 87 -8.64 -4.93 10.47
CA LEU A 87 -10.10 -4.96 10.38
C LEU A 87 -10.76 -5.66 11.59
N GLU A 88 -10.14 -6.71 12.13
CA GLU A 88 -10.59 -7.32 13.39
C GLU A 88 -10.50 -6.35 14.57
N LEU A 89 -9.38 -5.62 14.68
CA LEU A 89 -9.22 -4.61 15.74
C LEU A 89 -10.23 -3.47 15.58
N ASN A 90 -10.44 -3.00 14.35
CA ASN A 90 -11.48 -2.01 14.05
C ASN A 90 -12.86 -2.50 14.50
N ALA A 91 -13.25 -3.73 14.11
CA ALA A 91 -14.52 -4.32 14.50
C ALA A 91 -14.66 -4.44 16.04
N ALA A 92 -13.61 -4.86 16.74
CA ALA A 92 -13.60 -4.93 18.20
C ALA A 92 -13.79 -3.56 18.87
N CYS A 93 -13.42 -2.47 18.19
CA CYS A 93 -13.59 -1.09 18.64
C CYS A 93 -14.86 -0.41 18.09
N GLY A 94 -15.79 -1.15 17.49
CA GLY A 94 -17.06 -0.63 16.97
C GLY A 94 -17.04 -0.23 15.50
N GLY A 95 -15.96 -0.54 14.77
CA GLY A 95 -15.90 -0.50 13.32
C GLY A 95 -16.78 -1.57 12.67
N ASN A 96 -16.77 -1.60 11.32
CA ASN A 96 -17.64 -2.49 10.56
C ASN A 96 -17.24 -3.98 10.78
N PRO A 97 -18.11 -4.82 11.39
CA PRO A 97 -17.80 -6.22 11.64
C PRO A 97 -17.66 -7.04 10.35
N ASP A 98 -18.26 -6.59 9.25
CA ASP A 98 -18.28 -7.26 7.95
C ASP A 98 -17.21 -6.72 6.98
N ALA A 99 -16.28 -5.89 7.48
CA ALA A 99 -15.18 -5.38 6.66
C ALA A 99 -14.29 -6.53 6.15
N ALA A 100 -13.86 -6.46 4.90
CA ALA A 100 -13.13 -7.54 4.24
C ALA A 100 -11.90 -7.03 3.48
N VAL A 101 -10.98 -7.95 3.20
CA VAL A 101 -9.81 -7.76 2.33
C VAL A 101 -9.99 -8.64 1.11
N VAL A 102 -9.75 -8.09 -0.08
CA VAL A 102 -9.62 -8.86 -1.32
C VAL A 102 -8.21 -8.71 -1.86
N GLY A 103 -7.50 -9.83 -1.97
CA GLY A 103 -6.16 -9.91 -2.55
C GLY A 103 -6.21 -10.45 -3.98
N ILE A 104 -5.42 -9.85 -4.87
CA ILE A 104 -5.26 -10.27 -6.27
C ILE A 104 -3.80 -10.60 -6.53
N ASP A 105 -3.51 -11.75 -7.14
CA ASP A 105 -2.17 -12.07 -7.61
C ASP A 105 -2.24 -12.90 -8.90
N ILE A 106 -1.28 -12.71 -9.80
CA ILE A 106 -1.19 -13.47 -11.03
C ILE A 106 -0.85 -14.95 -10.78
N ASP A 107 -0.16 -15.26 -9.67
CA ASP A 107 0.22 -16.62 -9.26
C ASP A 107 0.22 -16.75 -7.73
N ILE A 108 -0.87 -17.29 -7.17
CA ILE A 108 -0.95 -17.59 -5.73
C ILE A 108 -0.36 -18.98 -5.50
N ARG A 109 0.96 -19.02 -5.34
CA ARG A 109 1.72 -20.27 -5.15
C ARG A 109 1.07 -21.19 -4.10
N PRO A 110 0.93 -22.51 -4.38
CA PRO A 110 0.15 -23.41 -3.53
C PRO A 110 0.50 -23.40 -2.03
N HIS A 111 1.79 -23.32 -1.70
CA HIS A 111 2.24 -23.27 -0.30
C HIS A 111 1.88 -21.96 0.41
N ASN A 112 1.88 -20.83 -0.31
CA ASN A 112 1.43 -19.55 0.24
C ASN A 112 -0.08 -19.53 0.37
N ARG A 113 -0.82 -20.02 -0.65
CA ARG A 113 -2.28 -20.19 -0.60
C ARG A 113 -2.71 -20.97 0.63
N GLN A 114 -2.17 -22.17 0.82
CA GLN A 114 -2.48 -23.03 1.96
C GLN A 114 -2.20 -22.31 3.30
N ALA A 115 -1.02 -21.69 3.44
CA ALA A 115 -0.65 -21.01 4.68
C ALA A 115 -1.52 -19.78 4.98
N ILE A 116 -2.06 -19.10 3.96
CA ILE A 116 -3.02 -18.01 4.13
C ILE A 116 -4.39 -18.56 4.51
N GLU A 117 -4.88 -19.60 3.83
CA GLU A 117 -6.18 -20.22 4.06
C GLU A 117 -6.29 -20.86 5.46
N GLU A 118 -5.19 -21.43 5.97
CA GLU A 118 -5.12 -22.00 7.33
C GLU A 118 -5.02 -20.92 8.43
N HIS A 119 -4.71 -19.67 8.09
CA HIS A 119 -4.49 -18.62 9.07
C HIS A 119 -5.83 -18.13 9.68
N PRO A 120 -5.92 -17.87 11.00
CA PRO A 120 -7.18 -17.43 11.63
C PRO A 120 -7.80 -16.14 11.06
N MET A 121 -7.00 -15.29 10.42
CA MET A 121 -7.47 -14.05 9.77
C MET A 121 -8.11 -14.30 8.40
N PHE A 122 -8.00 -15.50 7.83
CA PHE A 122 -8.56 -15.82 6.51
C PHE A 122 -10.07 -15.58 6.41
N ARG A 123 -10.79 -15.61 7.53
CA ARG A 123 -12.23 -15.29 7.59
C ARG A 123 -12.60 -13.92 6.99
N ARG A 124 -11.65 -12.97 6.90
CA ARG A 124 -11.85 -11.65 6.27
C ARG A 124 -11.27 -11.55 4.86
N ILE A 125 -10.57 -12.57 4.38
CA ILE A 125 -9.75 -12.50 3.18
C ILE A 125 -10.43 -13.29 2.06
N THR A 126 -10.58 -12.66 0.90
CA THR A 126 -10.86 -13.34 -0.36
C THR A 126 -9.62 -13.23 -1.24
N MET A 127 -9.13 -14.35 -1.77
CA MET A 127 -8.03 -14.34 -2.72
C MET A 127 -8.52 -14.64 -4.14
N ILE A 128 -8.07 -13.85 -5.10
CA ILE A 128 -8.39 -14.00 -6.52
C ILE A 128 -7.07 -14.19 -7.27
N GLU A 129 -6.99 -15.30 -8.01
CA GLU A 129 -5.84 -15.58 -8.86
C GLU A 129 -6.12 -15.10 -10.28
N GLY A 130 -5.23 -14.29 -10.83
CA GLY A 130 -5.37 -13.67 -12.15
C GLY A 130 -4.62 -12.34 -12.25
N SER A 131 -4.46 -11.83 -13.47
CA SER A 131 -3.88 -10.51 -13.67
C SER A 131 -4.81 -9.43 -13.10
N SER A 132 -4.26 -8.53 -12.29
CA SER A 132 -5.00 -7.40 -11.72
C SER A 132 -5.51 -6.41 -12.75
N VAL A 133 -5.05 -6.46 -14.00
CA VAL A 133 -5.56 -5.60 -15.09
C VAL A 133 -6.47 -6.35 -16.07
N ALA A 134 -6.76 -7.63 -15.81
CA ALA A 134 -7.65 -8.41 -16.67
C ALA A 134 -9.11 -7.95 -16.50
N PRO A 135 -9.87 -7.72 -17.59
CA PRO A 135 -11.22 -7.17 -17.53
C PRO A 135 -12.18 -7.95 -16.61
N GLU A 136 -12.08 -9.28 -16.59
CA GLU A 136 -12.90 -10.15 -15.76
C GLU A 136 -12.58 -10.02 -14.25
N ILE A 137 -11.31 -9.75 -13.91
CA ILE A 137 -10.87 -9.54 -12.52
C ILE A 137 -11.32 -8.14 -12.08
N VAL A 138 -11.09 -7.13 -12.91
CA VAL A 138 -11.54 -5.75 -12.65
C VAL A 138 -13.06 -5.72 -12.44
N GLY A 139 -13.83 -6.36 -13.33
CA GLY A 139 -15.29 -6.44 -13.20
C GLY A 139 -15.74 -7.07 -11.88
N ARG A 140 -15.12 -8.18 -11.47
CA ARG A 140 -15.41 -8.84 -10.20
C ARG A 140 -15.08 -7.96 -8.98
N ILE A 141 -13.98 -7.22 -9.01
CA ILE A 141 -13.63 -6.29 -7.93
C ILE A 141 -14.64 -5.13 -7.84
N HIS A 142 -15.05 -4.57 -8.99
CA HIS A 142 -16.08 -3.53 -9.03
C HIS A 142 -17.41 -4.01 -8.44
N GLU A 143 -17.81 -5.26 -8.73
CA GLU A 143 -18.98 -5.88 -8.10
C GLU A 143 -18.83 -5.99 -6.58
N MET A 144 -17.66 -6.41 -6.09
CA MET A 144 -17.39 -6.53 -4.65
C MET A 144 -17.32 -5.17 -3.93
N ALA A 145 -16.87 -4.13 -4.62
CA ALA A 145 -16.81 -2.75 -4.13
C ALA A 145 -18.17 -2.06 -4.15
N SER A 146 -19.13 -2.57 -4.94
CA SER A 146 -20.47 -1.98 -5.06
C SER A 146 -21.16 -1.87 -3.70
N GLY A 147 -21.66 -0.67 -3.39
CA GLY A 147 -22.36 -0.38 -2.13
C GLY A 147 -21.48 -0.22 -0.88
N LYS A 148 -20.16 -0.42 -0.99
CA LYS A 148 -19.22 -0.16 0.12
C LYS A 148 -19.12 1.35 0.36
N GLN A 149 -19.10 1.76 1.63
CA GLN A 149 -19.07 3.19 1.99
C GLN A 149 -17.64 3.71 2.07
N ARG A 150 -16.70 2.84 2.46
CA ARG A 150 -15.28 3.17 2.60
C ARG A 150 -14.42 2.10 1.95
N VAL A 151 -13.74 2.46 0.87
CA VAL A 151 -12.87 1.57 0.11
C VAL A 151 -11.44 2.10 0.15
N LEU A 152 -10.50 1.22 0.46
CA LEU A 152 -9.06 1.48 0.51
C LEU A 152 -8.38 0.56 -0.52
N VAL A 153 -7.41 1.09 -1.28
CA VAL A 153 -6.73 0.33 -2.34
C VAL A 153 -5.22 0.36 -2.11
N PHE A 154 -4.57 -0.79 -2.25
CA PHE A 154 -3.12 -0.99 -2.17
C PHE A 154 -2.63 -1.65 -3.46
N LEU A 155 -1.72 -0.99 -4.17
CA LEU A 155 -1.14 -1.46 -5.44
C LEU A 155 0.33 -1.84 -5.26
N ASP A 156 0.64 -3.13 -5.39
CA ASP A 156 1.99 -3.69 -5.20
C ASP A 156 2.24 -4.96 -6.05
N SER A 157 1.74 -5.02 -7.29
CA SER A 157 1.84 -6.23 -8.13
C SER A 157 3.08 -6.24 -9.04
N ASN A 158 2.99 -5.63 -10.23
CA ASN A 158 4.07 -5.42 -11.18
C ASN A 158 4.41 -3.93 -11.20
N HIS A 159 5.70 -3.64 -11.21
CA HIS A 159 6.20 -2.30 -11.00
C HIS A 159 6.54 -1.55 -12.29
N THR A 160 6.17 -2.01 -13.49
CA THR A 160 6.32 -1.17 -14.70
C THR A 160 5.30 -0.02 -14.71
N HIS A 161 5.67 1.09 -15.36
CA HIS A 161 4.80 2.26 -15.51
C HIS A 161 3.44 1.89 -16.09
N GLU A 162 3.44 1.16 -17.20
CA GLU A 162 2.22 0.80 -17.94
C GLU A 162 1.26 -0.03 -17.08
N HIS A 163 1.80 -1.02 -16.35
CA HIS A 163 0.99 -1.89 -15.52
C HIS A 163 0.38 -1.14 -14.33
N VAL A 164 1.18 -0.36 -13.61
CA VAL A 164 0.69 0.43 -12.47
C VAL A 164 -0.32 1.48 -12.91
N LEU A 165 -0.12 2.13 -14.07
CA LEU A 165 -1.09 3.07 -14.61
C LEU A 165 -2.42 2.37 -14.96
N ALA A 166 -2.37 1.15 -15.49
CA ALA A 166 -3.56 0.34 -15.72
C ALA A 166 -4.29 -0.04 -14.42
N GLU A 167 -3.57 -0.40 -13.36
CA GLU A 167 -4.16 -0.66 -12.03
C GLU A 167 -4.79 0.60 -11.42
N LEU A 168 -4.11 1.75 -11.51
CA LEU A 168 -4.65 3.04 -11.07
C LEU A 168 -5.97 3.35 -11.79
N ASN A 169 -6.00 3.22 -13.11
CA ASN A 169 -7.23 3.42 -13.89
C ASN A 169 -8.34 2.41 -13.54
N ALA A 170 -7.99 1.19 -13.15
CA ALA A 170 -8.95 0.15 -12.80
C ALA A 170 -9.53 0.34 -11.39
N TYR A 171 -8.72 0.77 -10.42
CA TYR A 171 -9.04 0.64 -8.99
C TYR A 171 -9.08 1.96 -8.23
N ALA A 172 -8.28 2.98 -8.59
CA ALA A 172 -8.23 4.21 -7.82
C ALA A 172 -9.60 4.91 -7.76
N GLY A 173 -10.38 4.87 -8.85
CA GLY A 173 -11.75 5.40 -8.87
C GLY A 173 -12.73 4.75 -7.88
N LEU A 174 -12.42 3.55 -7.35
CA LEU A 174 -13.20 2.87 -6.31
C LEU A 174 -12.93 3.42 -4.91
N VAL A 175 -11.77 4.05 -4.69
CA VAL A 175 -11.41 4.66 -3.40
C VAL A 175 -12.42 5.74 -3.07
N THR A 176 -12.95 5.77 -1.86
CA THR A 176 -13.97 6.74 -1.46
C THR A 176 -13.33 8.03 -0.92
N ALA A 177 -14.02 9.17 -0.97
CA ALA A 177 -13.49 10.43 -0.42
C ALA A 177 -13.06 10.27 1.06
N GLY A 178 -11.90 10.82 1.39
CA GLY A 178 -11.24 10.65 2.69
C GLY A 178 -10.44 9.35 2.87
N SER A 179 -10.48 8.45 1.89
CA SER A 179 -9.69 7.20 1.86
C SER A 179 -8.46 7.34 0.94
N TYR A 180 -7.72 6.25 0.74
CA TYR A 180 -6.45 6.24 0.02
C TYR A 180 -6.37 5.16 -1.07
N CYS A 181 -5.65 5.49 -2.14
CA CYS A 181 -4.96 4.54 -3.00
C CYS A 181 -3.47 4.64 -2.66
N VAL A 182 -2.89 3.59 -2.07
CA VAL A 182 -1.46 3.54 -1.78
C VAL A 182 -0.77 2.74 -2.87
N VAL A 183 0.18 3.38 -3.56
CA VAL A 183 1.01 2.76 -4.59
C VAL A 183 2.37 2.48 -4.01
N TYR A 184 2.74 1.20 -3.88
CA TYR A 184 4.01 0.78 -3.33
C TYR A 184 5.15 0.88 -4.36
N ASP A 185 6.38 0.78 -3.86
CA ASP A 185 7.63 0.74 -4.65
C ASP A 185 7.87 1.93 -5.59
N THR A 186 7.23 3.07 -5.33
CA THR A 186 7.56 4.33 -6.02
C THR A 186 9.01 4.76 -5.74
N ILE A 187 9.65 4.29 -4.66
CA ILE A 187 11.06 4.53 -4.37
C ILE A 187 12.02 4.04 -5.46
N VAL A 188 11.58 3.13 -6.34
CA VAL A 188 12.38 2.65 -7.48
C VAL A 188 12.93 3.81 -8.31
N GLU A 189 12.16 4.89 -8.50
CA GLU A 189 12.62 6.08 -9.23
C GLU A 189 13.88 6.72 -8.60
N ASP A 190 13.99 6.67 -7.27
CA ASP A 190 15.05 7.35 -6.51
C ASP A 190 16.26 6.45 -6.25
N THR A 191 16.11 5.13 -6.42
CA THR A 191 17.08 4.13 -5.93
C THR A 191 17.48 3.07 -6.96
N ALA A 192 16.95 3.11 -8.18
CA ALA A 192 17.25 2.12 -9.22
C ALA A 192 18.76 1.92 -9.48
N GLU A 193 19.58 2.97 -9.31
CA GLU A 193 21.03 2.92 -9.53
C GLU A 193 21.77 2.15 -8.41
N GLU A 194 21.18 2.02 -7.21
CA GLU A 194 21.79 1.41 -6.03
C GLU A 194 21.65 -0.12 -6.00
N CYS A 195 20.62 -0.65 -6.65
CA CYS A 195 20.41 -2.09 -6.76
C CYS A 195 20.06 -2.48 -8.22
N PRO A 196 21.06 -2.48 -9.12
CA PRO A 196 20.86 -2.96 -10.48
C PRO A 196 20.29 -4.36 -10.45
N SER A 197 19.16 -4.56 -11.13
CA SER A 197 18.46 -5.83 -11.20
C SER A 197 18.04 -6.12 -12.63
N ASP A 198 17.92 -7.39 -12.97
CA ASP A 198 17.39 -7.83 -14.27
C ASP A 198 15.86 -7.70 -14.36
N ARG A 199 15.25 -6.89 -13.48
CA ARG A 199 13.81 -6.62 -13.50
C ARG A 199 13.44 -5.76 -14.71
N PRO A 200 12.23 -5.90 -15.24
CA PRO A 200 11.78 -5.13 -16.40
C PRO A 200 11.39 -3.67 -16.06
N TRP A 201 11.66 -3.19 -14.84
CA TRP A 201 11.33 -1.84 -14.37
C TRP A 201 12.56 -1.18 -13.72
N GLY A 202 12.54 0.15 -13.64
CA GLY A 202 13.64 0.95 -13.11
C GLY A 202 13.35 2.45 -13.20
N LYS A 203 14.38 3.29 -13.11
CA LYS A 203 14.22 4.74 -13.26
C LYS A 203 13.60 5.09 -14.62
N GLY A 204 12.55 5.91 -14.60
CA GLY A 204 11.77 6.26 -15.80
C GLY A 204 10.69 5.26 -16.23
N ASP A 205 10.66 4.06 -15.64
CA ASP A 205 9.65 3.02 -15.90
C ASP A 205 9.32 2.30 -14.58
N ASN A 206 8.51 2.93 -13.73
CA ASN A 206 8.22 2.47 -12.37
C ASN A 206 6.89 3.02 -11.80
N PRO A 207 6.46 2.61 -10.59
CA PRO A 207 5.20 3.07 -10.01
C PRO A 207 5.13 4.59 -9.79
N LYS A 208 6.25 5.27 -9.46
CA LYS A 208 6.25 6.73 -9.26
C LYS A 208 5.90 7.47 -10.55
N THR A 209 6.46 7.02 -11.66
CA THR A 209 6.17 7.62 -12.97
C THR A 209 4.70 7.44 -13.37
N ALA A 210 4.09 6.29 -13.03
CA ALA A 210 2.66 6.04 -13.27
C ALA A 210 1.77 6.93 -12.38
N VAL A 211 2.13 7.10 -11.11
CA VAL A 211 1.45 8.02 -10.19
C VAL A 211 1.46 9.45 -10.74
N TRP A 212 2.63 9.95 -11.13
CA TRP A 212 2.75 11.30 -11.69
C TRP A 212 1.96 11.49 -12.99
N GLU A 213 1.87 10.45 -13.84
CA GLU A 213 1.02 10.49 -15.03
C GLU A 213 -0.46 10.53 -14.65
N TYR A 214 -0.91 9.63 -13.78
CA TYR A 214 -2.30 9.52 -13.34
C TYR A 214 -2.81 10.85 -12.75
N LEU A 215 -2.02 11.51 -11.90
CA LEU A 215 -2.42 12.74 -11.23
C LEU A 215 -2.60 13.95 -12.17
N LYS A 216 -2.11 13.90 -13.42
CA LYS A 216 -2.31 14.99 -14.39
C LYS A 216 -3.79 15.20 -14.75
N SER A 217 -4.60 14.16 -14.67
CA SER A 217 -6.01 14.18 -15.07
C SER A 217 -7.00 13.82 -13.96
N HIS A 218 -6.52 13.56 -12.73
CA HIS A 218 -7.34 13.11 -11.59
C HIS A 218 -7.19 14.06 -10.39
N PRO A 219 -7.76 15.28 -10.47
CA PRO A 219 -7.62 16.32 -9.43
C PRO A 219 -8.35 15.99 -8.12
N GLU A 220 -9.17 14.93 -8.10
CA GLU A 220 -9.79 14.40 -6.90
C GLU A 220 -8.80 13.65 -5.98
N PHE A 221 -7.56 13.42 -6.44
CA PHE A 221 -6.47 12.84 -5.65
C PHE A 221 -5.35 13.84 -5.38
N GLU A 222 -4.79 13.78 -4.16
CA GLU A 222 -3.58 14.50 -3.78
C GLU A 222 -2.56 13.54 -3.14
N ILE A 223 -1.27 13.87 -3.24
CA ILE A 223 -0.21 13.14 -2.54
C ILE A 223 -0.17 13.63 -1.09
N ASP A 224 -0.40 12.73 -0.14
CA ASP A 224 -0.35 13.04 1.30
C ASP A 224 1.10 13.06 1.83
N LYS A 225 1.77 14.20 1.66
CA LYS A 225 3.13 14.43 2.16
C LYS A 225 3.26 14.37 3.68
N ALA A 226 2.16 14.51 4.43
CA ALA A 226 2.23 14.42 5.89
C ALA A 226 2.58 12.99 6.33
N ILE A 227 2.16 11.96 5.59
CA ILE A 227 2.52 10.57 5.87
C ILE A 227 4.02 10.36 5.62
N GLU A 228 4.52 10.78 4.46
CA GLU A 228 5.94 10.68 4.11
C GLU A 228 6.84 11.40 5.13
N ASN A 229 6.49 12.64 5.50
CA ASN A 229 7.25 13.42 6.47
C ASN A 229 7.18 12.82 7.89
N LYS A 230 6.11 12.08 8.21
CA LYS A 230 5.98 11.38 9.49
C LYS A 230 6.86 10.14 9.52
N VAL A 231 6.81 9.30 8.49
CA VAL A 231 7.50 7.99 8.52
C VAL A 231 8.95 8.06 8.07
N LEU A 232 9.28 8.98 7.14
CA LEU A 232 10.57 9.25 6.51
C LEU A 232 11.18 8.07 5.72
N ILE A 233 11.15 6.88 6.31
CA ILE A 233 11.52 5.60 5.71
C ILE A 233 10.25 4.99 5.14
N THR A 234 10.18 4.93 3.81
CA THR A 234 9.04 4.36 3.08
C THR A 234 9.48 3.88 1.71
N VAL A 235 8.89 2.79 1.22
CA VAL A 235 9.01 2.38 -0.19
C VAL A 235 8.04 3.13 -1.12
N ALA A 236 7.14 3.92 -0.57
CA ALA A 236 6.07 4.62 -1.27
C ALA A 236 6.22 6.17 -1.26
N PRO A 237 7.41 6.79 -1.48
CA PRO A 237 7.49 8.24 -1.67
C PRO A 237 6.66 8.67 -2.88
N ASP A 238 5.76 9.64 -2.72
CA ASP A 238 4.73 10.05 -3.69
C ASP A 238 3.59 9.02 -3.86
N GLY A 239 3.62 7.88 -3.17
CA GLY A 239 2.68 6.78 -3.36
C GLY A 239 1.40 6.86 -2.52
N PHE A 240 1.31 7.77 -1.55
CA PHE A 240 0.13 7.92 -0.69
C PHE A 240 -0.91 8.85 -1.31
N LEU A 241 -1.76 8.31 -2.20
CA LEU A 241 -2.79 9.11 -2.88
C LEU A 241 -4.06 9.17 -2.04
N LYS A 242 -4.34 10.33 -1.46
CA LYS A 242 -5.58 10.59 -0.74
C LYS A 242 -6.65 11.09 -1.68
N ARG A 243 -7.85 10.51 -1.63
CA ARG A 243 -9.00 11.05 -2.35
C ARG A 243 -9.63 12.18 -1.55
N VAL A 244 -9.62 13.40 -2.07
CA VAL A 244 -10.15 14.59 -1.38
C VAL A 244 -11.61 14.90 -1.71
N ALA A 245 -12.10 14.42 -2.85
CA ALA A 245 -13.46 14.68 -3.35
C ALA A 245 -14.13 13.44 -3.96
#